data_AF-A0A2W4MFM4-F1
#
_entry.id   AF-A0A2W4MFM4-F1
#
_cell.length_a   1.000
_cell.length_b   1.000
_cell.length_c   1.000
_cell.angle_alpha   90.00
_cell.angle_beta   90.00
_cell.angle_gamma   90.00
#
_symmetry.space_group_name_H-M   'P 1'
#
loop_
_entity.id
_entity.type
_entity.pdbx_description
1 polymer ?
#
loop_
_entity_poly.entity_id
_entity_poly.type
_entity_poly.pdbx_seq_one_letter_code
_entity_poly.pdbx_strand_id
1 'polypeptide(L)'
;AGRPLNQIGNGDGDGDALQSAARSLGTAGGGLLARSIGNRLGVDEVGVEEDEMIGGAAFTVGQYLSPRLYVSYGVGLFEPGEVISLRYRLTDSVSVEAARGSSEMRAGIEYRVER
;
A
#
# COMPACT_ATOMS: atom_id res chain seq x y z
N ALA A 1 23.17 -17.90 -48.62
CA ALA A 1 22.39 -18.72 -47.66
C ALA A 1 23.25 -19.91 -47.26
N GLY A 2 23.40 -20.37 -46.03
CA GLY A 2 22.96 -19.96 -44.69
C GLY A 2 23.96 -20.59 -43.70
N ARG A 3 24.10 -19.99 -42.51
CA ARG A 3 25.19 -20.28 -41.56
C ARG A 3 25.02 -21.64 -40.84
N PRO A 4 26.13 -22.34 -40.54
CA PRO A 4 26.10 -23.52 -39.69
C PRO A 4 26.18 -23.16 -38.20
N LEU A 5 25.34 -23.88 -37.45
CA LEU A 5 25.49 -24.42 -36.10
C LEU A 5 26.82 -24.08 -35.39
N ASN A 6 26.84 -23.02 -34.57
CA ASN A 6 27.79 -22.92 -33.48
C ASN A 6 27.26 -21.96 -32.42
N GLN A 7 26.60 -22.51 -31.39
CA GLN A 7 26.58 -22.04 -29.99
C GLN A 7 25.53 -22.85 -29.22
N ILE A 8 25.70 -24.17 -29.22
CA ILE A 8 25.39 -24.95 -28.03
C ILE A 8 26.65 -24.83 -27.19
N GLY A 9 26.65 -23.86 -26.29
CA GLY A 9 27.80 -23.51 -25.48
C GLY A 9 27.37 -22.61 -24.34
N ASN A 10 27.30 -23.24 -23.16
CA ASN A 10 27.42 -22.62 -21.84
C ASN A 10 26.09 -22.14 -21.23
N GLY A 11 25.62 -22.94 -20.26
CA GLY A 11 24.54 -22.59 -19.37
C GLY A 11 24.99 -21.52 -18.38
N ASP A 12 24.40 -20.34 -18.48
CA ASP A 12 24.42 -19.27 -17.46
C ASP A 12 23.21 -18.32 -17.59
N GLY A 13 22.26 -18.57 -18.51
CA GLY A 13 21.10 -17.69 -18.76
C GLY A 13 19.74 -18.25 -18.32
N ASP A 14 19.61 -19.57 -18.18
CA ASP A 14 18.35 -20.20 -17.78
C ASP A 14 18.03 -19.96 -16.30
N GLY A 15 19.05 -19.90 -15.44
CA GLY A 15 18.87 -19.62 -14.01
C GLY A 15 18.31 -18.22 -13.75
N ASP A 16 18.80 -17.21 -14.47
CA ASP A 16 18.36 -15.82 -14.31
C ASP A 16 16.97 -15.59 -14.93
N ALA A 17 16.67 -16.23 -16.06
CA ALA A 17 15.34 -16.23 -16.67
C ALA A 17 14.31 -16.97 -15.79
N LEU A 18 14.65 -18.14 -15.24
CA LEU A 18 13.80 -18.88 -14.31
C LEU A 18 13.62 -18.15 -12.98
N GLN A 19 14.67 -17.50 -12.47
CA GLN A 19 14.60 -16.76 -11.21
C GLN A 19 13.82 -15.44 -11.35
N SER A 20 13.94 -14.74 -12.48
CA SER A 20 13.11 -13.56 -12.78
C SER A 20 11.64 -13.95 -13.00
N ALA A 21 11.37 -15.08 -13.67
CA ALA A 21 10.02 -15.62 -13.79
C ALA A 21 9.43 -16.04 -12.43
N ALA A 22 10.20 -16.73 -11.58
CA ALA A 22 9.79 -17.10 -10.23
C ALA A 22 9.53 -15.88 -9.34
N ARG A 23 10.36 -14.82 -9.44
CA ARG A 23 10.12 -13.54 -8.75
C ARG A 23 8.85 -12.86 -9.25
N SER A 24 8.62 -12.84 -10.56
CA SER A 24 7.44 -12.24 -11.18
C SER A 24 6.15 -13.01 -10.83
N LEU A 25 6.22 -14.33 -10.79
CA LEU A 25 5.12 -15.19 -10.34
C LEU A 25 4.91 -15.10 -8.83
N GLY A 26 5.97 -14.94 -8.04
CA GLY A 26 5.90 -14.74 -6.60
C GLY A 26 5.28 -13.38 -6.23
N THR A 27 5.62 -12.31 -6.94
CA THR A 27 5.00 -10.99 -6.75
C THR A 27 3.56 -10.96 -7.26
N ALA A 28 3.28 -11.58 -8.41
CA ALA A 28 1.92 -11.73 -8.91
C ALA A 28 1.06 -12.57 -7.95
N GLY A 29 1.55 -13.73 -7.51
CA GLY A 29 0.87 -14.64 -6.58
C GLY A 29 0.69 -14.06 -5.19
N GLY A 30 1.72 -13.40 -4.63
CA GLY A 30 1.64 -12.69 -3.35
C GLY A 30 0.68 -11.50 -3.41
N GLY A 31 0.73 -10.73 -4.50
CA GLY A 31 -0.21 -9.63 -4.72
C GLY A 31 -1.64 -10.10 -4.95
N LEU A 32 -1.86 -11.28 -5.55
CA LEU A 32 -3.19 -11.89 -5.68
C LEU A 32 -3.70 -12.46 -4.35
N LEU A 33 -2.83 -13.07 -3.54
CA LEU A 33 -3.19 -13.59 -2.22
C LEU A 33 -3.55 -12.46 -1.24
N ALA A 34 -2.72 -11.42 -1.19
CA ALA A 34 -3.00 -10.20 -0.42
C ALA A 34 -4.33 -9.56 -0.85
N ARG A 35 -4.58 -9.45 -2.16
CA ARG A 35 -5.88 -9.01 -2.70
C ARG A 35 -7.03 -9.93 -2.28
N SER A 36 -6.84 -11.26 -2.29
CA SER A 36 -7.92 -12.20 -1.95
C SER A 36 -8.28 -12.21 -0.46
N ILE A 37 -7.32 -11.91 0.42
CA ILE A 37 -7.55 -11.80 1.88
C ILE A 37 -8.13 -10.43 2.21
N GLY A 38 -7.58 -9.35 1.65
CA GLY A 38 -8.12 -7.99 1.80
C GLY A 38 -9.55 -7.85 1.27
N ASN A 39 -9.86 -8.45 0.11
CA ASN A 39 -11.22 -8.46 -0.45
C ASN A 39 -12.25 -9.23 0.39
N ARG A 40 -11.83 -10.20 1.22
CA ARG A 40 -12.74 -10.98 2.08
C ARG A 40 -13.07 -10.29 3.40
N LEU A 41 -12.16 -9.46 3.89
CA LEU A 41 -12.35 -8.67 5.12
C LEU A 41 -12.76 -7.22 4.83
N GLY A 42 -12.64 -6.78 3.57
CA GLY A 42 -12.86 -5.39 3.17
C GLY A 42 -11.82 -4.43 3.76
N VAL A 43 -10.63 -4.90 4.13
CA VAL A 43 -9.58 -4.06 4.73
C VAL A 43 -8.26 -4.33 4.03
N ASP A 44 -7.56 -3.27 3.65
CA ASP A 44 -6.31 -3.35 2.90
C ASP A 44 -5.08 -3.21 3.81
N GLU A 45 -5.24 -2.49 4.93
CA GLU A 45 -4.15 -2.15 5.84
C GLU A 45 -4.59 -2.31 7.30
N VAL A 46 -3.72 -2.87 8.15
CA VAL A 46 -3.92 -2.95 9.60
C VAL A 46 -2.57 -2.73 10.28
N GLY A 47 -2.52 -1.89 11.31
CA GLY A 47 -1.27 -1.55 11.98
C GLY A 47 -1.44 -0.84 13.32
N VAL A 48 -0.31 -0.47 13.90
CA VAL A 48 -0.23 0.42 15.07
C VAL A 48 0.65 1.60 14.69
N GLU A 49 0.11 2.81 14.79
CA GLU A 49 0.77 4.05 14.40
C GLU A 49 0.58 5.11 15.49
N GLU A 50 1.49 6.08 15.58
CA GLU A 50 1.26 7.27 16.40
C GLU A 50 0.27 8.19 15.70
N ASP A 51 -0.78 8.59 16.39
CA ASP A 51 -1.79 9.50 15.87
C ASP A 51 -1.81 10.81 16.67
N GLU A 52 -1.62 11.93 15.97
CA GLU A 52 -1.55 13.26 16.57
C GLU A 52 -2.89 13.78 17.12
N MET A 53 -4.03 13.25 16.65
CA MET A 53 -5.37 13.63 17.14
C MET A 53 -5.76 12.84 18.38
N ILE A 54 -5.22 11.62 18.54
CA ILE A 54 -5.36 10.81 19.76
C ILE A 54 -4.30 11.22 20.80
N GLY A 55 -3.11 11.63 20.36
CA GLY A 55 -2.00 12.02 21.22
C GLY A 55 -1.10 10.86 21.67
N GLY A 56 -1.12 9.74 20.93
CA GLY A 56 -0.39 8.53 21.29
C GLY A 56 -0.55 7.39 20.29
N ALA A 57 -0.21 6.17 20.71
CA ALA A 57 -0.30 4.99 19.85
C ALA A 57 -1.76 4.57 19.62
N ALA A 58 -2.13 4.39 18.35
CA ALA A 58 -3.44 3.97 17.90
C ALA A 58 -3.34 2.68 17.08
N PHE A 59 -4.27 1.77 17.31
CA PHE A 59 -4.50 0.64 16.40
C PHE A 59 -5.39 1.10 15.25
N THR A 60 -4.89 0.96 14.03
CA THR A 60 -5.50 1.52 12.82
C THR A 60 -5.88 0.41 11.85
N VAL A 61 -7.06 0.54 11.25
CA VAL A 61 -7.54 -0.30 10.17
C VAL A 61 -7.90 0.61 8.99
N GLY A 62 -7.38 0.29 7.81
CA GLY A 62 -7.51 1.09 6.59
C GLY A 62 -8.01 0.28 5.39
N GLN A 63 -8.70 0.97 4.49
CA GLN A 63 -9.22 0.41 3.25
C GLN A 63 -9.17 1.46 2.12
N TYR A 64 -8.82 1.02 0.92
CA TYR A 64 -9.01 1.77 -0.31
C TYR A 64 -10.39 1.49 -0.91
N LEU A 65 -11.26 2.51 -0.89
CA LEU A 65 -12.56 2.45 -1.55
C LEU A 65 -12.43 2.61 -3.08
N SER A 66 -11.32 3.18 -3.53
CA SER A 66 -10.90 3.25 -4.93
C SER A 66 -9.38 3.41 -4.99
N PRO A 67 -8.73 3.31 -6.16
CA PRO A 67 -7.28 3.54 -6.29
C PRO A 67 -6.81 4.91 -5.78
N ARG A 68 -7.72 5.87 -5.60
CA ARG A 68 -7.43 7.25 -5.20
C ARG A 68 -8.07 7.66 -3.87
N LEU A 69 -8.90 6.81 -3.27
CA LEU A 69 -9.67 7.13 -2.06
C LEU A 69 -9.35 6.11 -0.96
N TYR A 70 -8.71 6.59 0.09
CA TYR A 70 -8.35 5.82 1.28
C TYR A 70 -9.18 6.29 2.48
N VAL A 71 -9.66 5.34 3.26
CA VAL A 71 -10.34 5.57 4.53
C VAL A 71 -9.67 4.72 5.60
N SER A 72 -9.41 5.30 6.76
CA SER A 72 -8.96 4.56 7.93
C SER A 72 -9.72 4.95 9.18
N TYR A 73 -9.73 4.02 10.13
CA TYR A 73 -10.26 4.21 11.47
C TYR A 73 -9.21 3.74 12.48
N GLY A 74 -8.88 4.61 13.43
CA GLY A 74 -7.92 4.36 14.49
C GLY A 74 -8.57 4.45 15.86
N VAL A 75 -8.16 3.58 16.78
CA VAL A 75 -8.57 3.58 18.19
C VAL A 75 -7.31 3.61 19.07
N GLY A 76 -7.28 4.53 20.03
CA GLY A 76 -6.15 4.67 20.94
C GLY A 76 -5.95 3.43 21.82
N LEU A 77 -4.69 2.99 21.95
CA LEU A 77 -4.33 1.82 22.76
C LEU A 77 -4.10 2.17 24.24
N PHE A 78 -3.58 3.37 24.50
CA PHE A 78 -3.23 3.85 25.83
C PHE A 78 -4.05 5.09 26.19
N GLU A 79 -4.10 6.05 25.27
CA GLU A 79 -4.95 7.23 25.38
C GLU A 79 -6.35 6.93 24.84
N PRO A 80 -7.43 7.34 25.54
CA PRO A 80 -8.78 7.19 25.03
C PRO A 80 -9.01 8.13 23.85
N GLY A 81 -9.36 7.58 22.71
CA GLY A 81 -9.66 8.36 21.52
C GLY A 81 -9.96 7.48 20.33
N GLU A 82 -10.71 8.05 19.39
CA GLU A 82 -10.93 7.47 18.08
C GLU A 82 -10.69 8.53 17.01
N VAL A 83 -10.23 8.08 15.85
CA VAL A 83 -9.97 8.94 14.70
C VAL A 83 -10.46 8.27 13.44
N ILE A 84 -11.22 9.01 12.63
CA ILE A 84 -11.60 8.61 11.28
C ILE A 84 -10.83 9.50 10.33
N SER A 85 -10.07 8.90 9.41
CA SER A 85 -9.25 9.61 8.44
C SER A 85 -9.67 9.27 7.01
N LEU A 86 -9.69 10.28 6.17
CA LEU A 86 -10.05 10.24 4.76
C LEU A 86 -8.93 10.90 3.97
N ARG A 87 -8.43 10.21 2.95
CA ARG A 87 -7.43 10.76 2.04
C ARG A 87 -7.82 10.53 0.59
N TYR A 88 -7.95 11.60 -0.17
CA TYR A 88 -8.26 11.56 -1.59
C TYR A 88 -7.15 12.18 -2.43
N ARG A 89 -6.58 11.38 -3.33
CA ARG A 89 -5.50 11.81 -4.22
C ARG A 89 -6.08 12.54 -5.44
N LEU A 90 -5.84 13.85 -5.55
CA LEU A 90 -6.26 14.70 -6.68
C LEU A 90 -5.35 14.55 -7.90
N THR A 91 -4.05 14.41 -7.67
CA THR A 91 -3.02 14.11 -8.68
C THR A 91 -1.95 13.24 -8.04
N ASP A 92 -0.95 12.76 -8.79
CA ASP A 92 0.16 11.99 -8.19
C ASP A 92 0.95 12.77 -7.13
N SER A 93 0.86 14.09 -7.15
CA SER A 93 1.57 14.98 -6.23
C SER A 93 0.66 15.72 -5.24
N VAL A 94 -0.67 15.70 -5.43
CA VAL A 94 -1.62 16.46 -4.60
C VAL A 94 -2.65 15.52 -3.98
N SER A 95 -2.81 15.60 -2.66
CA SER A 95 -3.83 14.88 -1.91
C SER A 95 -4.64 15.84 -1.03
N VAL A 96 -5.92 15.54 -0.84
CA VAL A 96 -6.79 16.20 0.14
C VAL A 96 -7.00 15.22 1.28
N GLU A 97 -6.86 15.70 2.50
CA GLU A 97 -6.99 14.90 3.71
C GLU A 97 -8.01 15.53 4.63
N ALA A 98 -8.80 14.69 5.28
CA ALA A 98 -9.72 15.09 6.33
C ALA A 98 -9.68 14.03 7.43
N ALA A 99 -9.51 14.45 8.67
CA ALA A 99 -9.50 13.58 9.82
C ALA A 99 -10.41 14.15 10.90
N ARG A 100 -11.14 13.26 11.57
CA ARG A 100 -12.03 13.61 12.68
C ARG A 100 -11.67 12.75 13.87
N GLY A 101 -11.13 13.40 14.89
CA GLY A 101 -10.94 12.82 16.21
C GLY A 101 -12.20 12.95 17.06
N SER A 102 -12.13 12.50 18.31
CA SER A 102 -13.26 12.59 19.26
C SER A 102 -13.70 14.02 19.56
N SER A 103 -12.79 15.00 19.53
CA SER A 103 -13.06 16.39 19.91
C SER A 103 -12.76 17.42 18.83
N GLU A 104 -12.02 17.05 17.78
CA GLU A 104 -11.53 17.97 16.76
C GLU A 104 -11.61 17.39 15.35
N MET A 105 -11.64 18.27 14.35
CA MET A 105 -11.64 17.92 12.95
C MET A 105 -10.54 18.71 12.23
N ARG A 106 -9.70 18.01 11.48
CA ARG A 106 -8.63 18.57 10.64
C ARG A 106 -8.97 18.30 9.19
N ALA A 107 -8.70 19.27 8.33
CA ALA A 107 -8.78 19.11 6.89
C ALA A 107 -7.65 19.90 6.24
N GLY A 108 -7.02 19.32 5.23
CA GLY A 108 -5.81 19.86 4.63
C GLY A 108 -5.60 19.39 3.20
N ILE A 109 -4.58 19.98 2.57
CA ILE A 109 -4.09 19.59 1.26
C ILE A 109 -2.61 19.30 1.41
N GLU A 110 -2.19 18.10 1.02
CA GLU A 110 -0.80 17.70 0.95
C GLU A 110 -0.31 17.86 -0.49
N TYR A 111 0.84 18.53 -0.66
CA TYR A 111 1.53 18.62 -1.94
C TYR A 111 2.95 18.08 -1.82
N ARG A 112 3.26 17.06 -2.63
CA ARG A 112 4.57 16.43 -2.70
C ARG A 112 5.39 17.01 -3.85
N VAL A 113 6.55 17.57 -3.54
CA VAL A 113 7.51 18.03 -4.55
C VAL A 113 8.58 16.96 -4.73
N GLU A 114 8.63 16.37 -5.92
CA GLU A 114 9.72 15.50 -6.34
C GLU A 114 10.85 16.38 -6.89
N ARG A 115 12.07 16.23 -6.35
CA ARG A 115 13.28 16.94 -6.79
C ARG A 115 14.21 16.00 -7.52
#